data_AF-A0A927C032-F1
#
_entry.id   AF-A0A927C032-F1
#
_cell.length_a   1.000
_cell.length_b   1.000
_cell.length_c   1.000
_cell.angle_alpha   90.00
_cell.angle_beta   90.00
_cell.angle_gamma   90.00
#
_symmetry.space_group_name_H-M   'P 1'
#
loop_
_entity.id
_entity.type
_entity.pdbx_description
1 polymer ?
#
loop_
_entity_poly.entity_id
_entity_poly.type
_entity_poly.pdbx_seq_one_letter_code
_entity_poly.pdbx_strand_id
1 'polypeptide(L)'
;METVDANKDNLPSEAEVQRYLRNHPGFFLQNEDILADLKLAHQSGKAVSLLERQVEVLRDRNKDMRNRLSSLLDNAQHNDILFERSKSLILSIIEAKRAEELSQVLCRKLVNDFDNIDYASLIVFADPKQIGSSQLKVVSPERAREKLGNLLRSGKGVCGVLRADELSFLFGEHAGHVGSAALMPVRAGNIDGVLAVASKNPAHFKSSMGTMFLEYIVEVINRCLPKTLRVIG
;
A
#
# COMPACT_ATOMS: atom_id res chain seq x y z
N MET A 1 -43.34 22.99 0.23
CA MET A 1 -43.09 21.90 1.18
C MET A 1 -43.81 20.69 0.63
N GLU A 2 -43.29 19.98 -0.38
CA GLU A 2 -41.96 19.34 -0.45
C GLU A 2 -41.65 18.60 0.86
N THR A 3 -41.36 17.30 0.90
CA THR A 3 -41.05 16.34 -0.18
C THR A 3 -41.04 14.91 0.37
N VAL A 4 -41.43 13.98 -0.51
CA VAL A 4 -40.79 12.68 -0.81
C VAL A 4 -40.78 11.59 0.25
N ASP A 5 -41.68 10.63 0.05
CA ASP A 5 -41.47 9.23 0.46
C ASP A 5 -42.05 8.31 -0.64
N ALA A 6 -41.30 8.11 -1.74
CA ALA A 6 -41.69 7.16 -2.80
C ALA A 6 -40.50 6.76 -3.68
N ASN A 7 -39.78 5.73 -3.26
CA ASN A 7 -39.20 4.78 -4.22
C ASN A 7 -39.03 3.41 -3.55
N LYS A 8 -40.17 2.72 -3.33
CA LYS A 8 -40.15 1.26 -3.26
C LYS A 8 -40.15 0.78 -4.70
N ASP A 9 -39.13 0.01 -5.06
CA ASP A 9 -38.91 -0.52 -6.41
C ASP A 9 -40.22 -0.95 -7.07
N ASN A 10 -40.57 -0.23 -8.15
CA ASN A 10 -41.77 -0.47 -8.96
C ASN A 10 -41.53 -1.73 -9.82
N LEU A 11 -41.36 -2.88 -9.15
CA LEU A 11 -41.09 -4.16 -9.78
C LEU A 11 -42.33 -4.61 -10.57
N PRO A 12 -42.18 -4.98 -11.85
CA PRO A 12 -43.30 -5.45 -12.66
C PRO A 12 -43.88 -6.73 -12.06
N SER A 13 -45.20 -6.87 -12.13
CA SER A 13 -45.89 -8.10 -11.73
C SER A 13 -45.51 -9.27 -12.66
N GLU A 14 -45.60 -10.51 -12.16
CA GLU A 14 -45.30 -11.69 -12.98
C GLU A 14 -46.12 -11.75 -14.28
N ALA A 15 -47.37 -11.29 -14.23
CA ALA A 15 -48.26 -11.21 -15.39
C ALA A 15 -47.75 -10.22 -16.45
N GLU A 16 -47.19 -9.09 -16.01
CA GLU A 16 -46.62 -8.08 -16.89
C GLU A 16 -45.30 -8.58 -17.51
N VAL A 17 -44.45 -9.24 -16.73
CA VAL A 17 -43.21 -9.87 -17.24
C VAL A 17 -43.53 -10.96 -18.25
N GLN A 18 -44.50 -11.83 -17.99
CA GLN A 18 -44.93 -12.87 -18.94
C GLN A 18 -45.48 -12.26 -20.23
N ARG A 19 -46.33 -11.24 -20.14
CA ARG A 19 -46.90 -10.56 -21.31
C ARG A 19 -45.82 -9.87 -22.13
N TYR A 20 -44.83 -9.27 -21.47
CA TYR A 20 -43.70 -8.63 -22.12
C TYR A 20 -42.84 -9.65 -22.89
N LEU A 21 -42.44 -10.75 -22.26
CA LEU A 21 -41.63 -11.81 -22.88
C LEU A 21 -42.36 -12.50 -24.05
N ARG A 22 -43.69 -12.71 -23.95
CA ARG A 22 -44.50 -13.26 -25.06
C ARG A 22 -44.53 -12.33 -26.27
N ASN A 23 -44.57 -11.02 -26.04
CA ASN A 23 -44.60 -10.02 -27.11
C ASN A 23 -43.20 -9.73 -27.69
N HIS A 24 -42.13 -10.15 -27.01
CA HIS A 24 -40.74 -9.95 -27.42
C HIS A 24 -39.97 -11.29 -27.44
N PRO A 25 -40.27 -12.22 -28.37
CA PRO A 25 -39.63 -13.54 -28.42
C PRO A 25 -38.10 -13.48 -28.68
N GLY A 26 -37.61 -12.39 -29.27
CA GLY A 26 -36.17 -12.15 -29.47
C GLY A 26 -35.46 -11.50 -28.28
N PHE A 27 -36.14 -11.26 -27.16
CA PHE A 27 -35.59 -10.52 -26.02
C PHE A 27 -34.25 -11.08 -25.52
N PHE A 28 -34.14 -12.40 -25.40
CA PHE A 28 -32.91 -13.05 -24.94
C PHE A 28 -31.78 -13.10 -25.98
N LEU A 29 -32.08 -12.88 -27.27
CA LEU A 29 -31.06 -12.73 -28.32
C LEU A 29 -30.40 -11.35 -28.25
N GLN A 30 -31.11 -10.35 -27.77
CA GLN A 30 -30.60 -8.99 -27.60
C GLN A 30 -29.99 -8.74 -26.21
N ASN A 31 -30.21 -9.66 -25.26
CA ASN A 31 -29.74 -9.59 -23.88
C ASN A 31 -29.13 -10.95 -23.46
N GLU A 32 -28.07 -11.36 -24.17
CA GLU A 32 -27.40 -12.66 -23.96
C GLU A 32 -26.77 -12.80 -22.56
N ASP A 33 -26.38 -11.68 -21.96
CA ASP A 33 -25.89 -11.58 -20.58
C ASP A 33 -26.97 -11.99 -19.56
N ILE A 34 -28.22 -11.55 -19.75
CA ILE A 34 -29.34 -11.93 -18.89
C ILE A 34 -29.64 -13.44 -19.02
N LEU A 35 -29.53 -14.00 -20.23
CA LEU A 35 -29.68 -15.43 -20.46
C LEU A 35 -28.58 -16.25 -19.75
N ALA A 36 -27.37 -15.70 -19.68
CA ALA A 36 -26.26 -16.32 -18.96
C ALA A 36 -26.49 -16.40 -17.44
N ASP A 37 -27.26 -15.48 -16.87
CA ASP A 37 -27.58 -15.45 -15.44
C ASP A 37 -28.95 -16.10 -15.10
N LEU A 38 -29.82 -16.29 -16.10
CA LEU A 38 -31.14 -16.91 -15.93
C LEU A 38 -31.00 -18.39 -15.47
N LYS A 39 -31.65 -18.72 -14.36
CA LYS A 39 -31.78 -20.09 -13.86
C LYS A 39 -33.10 -20.69 -14.34
N LEU A 40 -33.07 -21.37 -15.48
CA LEU A 40 -34.19 -22.18 -15.96
C LEU A 40 -34.01 -23.60 -15.44
N ALA A 41 -34.86 -24.04 -14.50
CA ALA A 41 -34.92 -25.44 -14.13
C ALA A 41 -35.64 -26.21 -15.25
N HIS A 42 -34.95 -27.16 -15.90
CA HIS A 42 -35.61 -28.06 -16.84
C HIS A 42 -36.30 -29.18 -16.04
N GLN A 43 -37.54 -29.54 -16.38
CA GLN A 43 -38.21 -30.67 -15.73
C GLN A 43 -37.67 -32.01 -16.28
N SER A 44 -36.45 -32.40 -15.93
CA SER A 44 -35.92 -33.75 -16.20
C SER A 44 -36.13 -34.71 -15.02
N GLY A 45 -37.33 -34.76 -14.44
CA GLY A 45 -37.66 -35.73 -13.39
C GLY A 45 -36.68 -35.79 -12.20
N LYS A 46 -36.37 -37.00 -11.70
CA LYS A 46 -35.50 -37.26 -10.52
C LYS A 46 -33.98 -37.23 -10.80
N ALA A 47 -33.55 -37.06 -12.06
CA ALA A 47 -32.13 -37.10 -12.42
C ALA A 47 -31.66 -35.71 -12.85
N VAL A 48 -30.62 -35.19 -12.20
CA VAL A 48 -29.95 -33.94 -12.59
C VAL A 48 -29.25 -34.17 -13.93
N SER A 49 -29.55 -33.33 -14.93
CA SER A 49 -28.93 -33.43 -16.25
C SER A 49 -27.45 -33.10 -16.18
N LEU A 50 -26.57 -33.96 -16.71
CA LEU A 50 -25.13 -33.69 -16.81
C LEU A 50 -24.83 -32.39 -17.55
N LEU A 51 -25.68 -32.02 -18.51
CA LEU A 51 -25.57 -30.76 -19.24
C LEU A 51 -25.85 -29.55 -18.34
N GLU A 52 -26.88 -29.61 -17.50
CA GLU A 52 -27.17 -28.56 -16.52
C GLU A 52 -26.02 -28.41 -15.54
N ARG A 53 -25.48 -29.53 -15.04
CA ARG A 53 -24.31 -29.51 -14.17
C ARG A 53 -23.07 -28.95 -14.88
N GLN A 54 -22.88 -29.25 -16.16
CA GLN A 54 -21.77 -28.72 -16.95
C GLN A 54 -21.90 -27.21 -17.19
N VAL A 55 -23.10 -26.71 -17.47
CA VAL A 55 -23.38 -25.28 -17.63
C VAL A 55 -23.18 -24.53 -16.30
N GLU A 56 -23.65 -25.10 -15.19
CA GLU A 56 -23.43 -24.54 -13.85
C GLU A 56 -21.94 -24.43 -13.53
N VAL A 57 -21.16 -25.51 -13.75
CA VAL A 57 -19.70 -25.51 -13.55
C VAL A 57 -19.01 -24.49 -14.47
N LEU A 58 -19.45 -24.33 -15.72
CA LEU A 58 -18.88 -23.32 -16.62
C LEU A 58 -19.20 -21.89 -16.16
N ARG A 59 -20.40 -21.64 -15.65
CA ARG A 59 -20.80 -20.34 -15.08
C ARG A 59 -19.97 -20.00 -13.85
N ASP A 60 -19.81 -20.95 -12.93
CA ASP A 60 -18.97 -20.78 -11.74
C ASP A 60 -17.52 -20.47 -12.12
N ARG A 61 -16.95 -21.23 -13.07
CA ARG A 61 -15.60 -20.96 -13.59
C ARG A 61 -15.48 -19.60 -14.24
N ASN A 62 -16.49 -19.18 -15.01
CA ASN A 62 -16.49 -17.86 -15.66
C ASN A 62 -16.49 -16.74 -14.61
N LYS A 63 -17.33 -16.87 -13.57
CA LYS A 63 -17.37 -15.94 -12.45
C LYS A 63 -16.03 -15.88 -11.70
N ASP A 64 -15.44 -17.03 -11.41
CA ASP A 64 -14.10 -17.10 -10.78
C ASP A 64 -13.02 -16.43 -11.64
N MET A 65 -13.05 -16.66 -12.96
CA MET A 65 -12.13 -16.01 -13.90
C MET A 65 -12.31 -14.49 -13.93
N ARG A 66 -13.56 -14.00 -13.97
CA ARG A 66 -13.87 -12.56 -13.92
C ARG A 66 -13.37 -11.93 -12.61
N ASN A 67 -13.58 -12.59 -11.47
CA ASN A 67 -13.10 -12.11 -10.17
C ASN A 67 -11.56 -12.04 -10.12
N ARG A 68 -10.87 -13.06 -10.64
CA ARG A 68 -9.41 -13.07 -10.75
C ARG A 68 -8.90 -11.96 -11.66
N LEU A 69 -9.55 -11.74 -12.80
CA LEU A 69 -9.20 -10.66 -13.72
C LEU A 69 -9.37 -9.29 -13.07
N SER A 70 -10.49 -9.07 -12.36
CA SER A 70 -10.70 -7.83 -11.59
C SER A 70 -9.57 -7.62 -10.58
N SER A 71 -9.22 -8.65 -9.81
CA SER A 71 -8.13 -8.57 -8.83
C SER A 71 -6.78 -8.23 -9.48
N LEU A 72 -6.51 -8.77 -10.68
CA LEU A 72 -5.29 -8.44 -11.43
C LEU A 72 -5.29 -6.99 -11.93
N LEU A 73 -6.42 -6.49 -12.41
CA LEU A 73 -6.57 -5.10 -12.85
C LEU A 73 -6.42 -4.14 -11.67
N ASP A 74 -7.04 -4.45 -10.53
CA ASP A 74 -6.93 -3.66 -9.30
C ASP A 74 -5.47 -3.60 -8.83
N ASN A 75 -4.76 -4.74 -8.84
CA ASN A 75 -3.34 -4.79 -8.52
C ASN A 75 -2.48 -4.01 -9.53
N ALA A 76 -2.81 -4.06 -10.82
CA ALA A 76 -2.10 -3.31 -11.84
C ALA A 76 -2.25 -1.79 -11.63
N GLN A 77 -3.46 -1.32 -11.35
CA GLN A 77 -3.70 0.10 -11.03
C GLN A 77 -2.96 0.54 -9.77
N HIS A 78 -2.96 -0.29 -8.71
CA HIS A 78 -2.20 0.00 -7.49
C HIS A 78 -0.70 0.07 -7.78
N ASN A 79 -0.16 -0.84 -8.60
CA ASN A 79 1.25 -0.84 -8.97
C ASN A 79 1.63 0.41 -9.79
N ASP A 80 0.77 0.86 -10.71
CA ASP A 80 1.01 2.08 -11.49
C ASP A 80 1.04 3.33 -10.58
N ILE A 81 0.13 3.41 -9.62
CA ILE A 81 0.11 4.49 -8.62
C ILE A 81 1.38 4.47 -7.77
N LEU A 82 1.78 3.29 -7.26
CA LEU A 82 3.02 3.13 -6.50
C LEU A 82 4.25 3.51 -7.33
N PHE A 83 4.28 3.15 -8.61
CA PHE A 83 5.36 3.50 -9.52
C PHE A 83 5.49 5.01 -9.70
N GLU A 84 4.40 5.72 -10.03
CA GLU A 84 4.45 7.17 -10.22
C GLU A 84 4.79 7.92 -8.93
N ARG A 85 4.26 7.48 -7.77
CA ARG A 85 4.63 8.03 -6.45
C ARG A 85 6.11 7.80 -6.15
N SER A 86 6.64 6.61 -6.44
CA SER A 86 8.07 6.27 -6.26
C SER A 86 8.96 7.13 -7.15
N LYS A 87 8.62 7.26 -8.43
CA LYS A 87 9.34 8.11 -9.39
C LYS A 87 9.34 9.57 -8.93
N SER A 88 8.18 10.10 -8.54
CA SER A 88 8.04 11.46 -8.02
C SER A 88 8.88 11.68 -6.75
N LEU A 89 8.90 10.71 -5.83
CA LEU A 89 9.75 10.75 -4.64
C LEU A 89 11.23 10.80 -5.02
N ILE A 90 11.67 9.92 -5.90
CA ILE A 90 13.09 9.80 -6.30
C ILE A 90 13.59 11.06 -6.98
N LEU A 91 12.81 11.62 -7.91
CA LEU A 91 13.17 12.87 -8.58
C LEU A 91 13.35 14.00 -7.56
N SER A 92 12.44 14.12 -6.59
CA SER A 92 12.56 15.15 -5.55
C SER A 92 13.74 14.91 -4.59
N ILE A 93 14.12 13.66 -4.33
CA ILE A 93 15.34 13.34 -3.57
C ILE A 93 16.60 13.74 -4.35
N ILE A 94 16.62 13.51 -5.67
CA ILE A 94 17.75 13.86 -6.54
C ILE A 94 17.91 15.38 -6.68
N GLU A 95 16.81 16.12 -6.71
CA GLU A 95 16.80 17.58 -6.83
C GLU A 95 17.24 18.31 -5.55
N ALA A 96 17.14 17.64 -4.40
CA ALA A 96 17.53 18.21 -3.11
C ALA A 96 19.03 18.58 -3.09
N LYS A 97 19.34 19.80 -2.66
CA LYS A 97 20.72 20.34 -2.68
C LYS A 97 21.42 20.21 -1.33
N ARG A 98 20.66 20.01 -0.26
CA ARG A 98 21.17 19.88 1.11
C ARG A 98 20.54 18.69 1.82
N ALA A 99 21.25 18.12 2.79
CA ALA A 99 20.81 16.90 3.47
C ALA A 99 19.50 17.11 4.27
N GLU A 100 19.26 18.31 4.78
CA GLU A 100 18.02 18.68 5.47
C GLU A 100 16.83 18.68 4.52
N GLU A 101 17.02 19.28 3.34
CA GLU A 101 16.01 19.34 2.29
C GLU A 101 15.66 17.93 1.82
N LEU A 102 16.68 17.08 1.61
CA LEU A 102 16.51 15.67 1.27
C LEU A 102 15.68 14.97 2.34
N SER A 103 16.06 15.09 3.62
CA SER A 103 15.37 14.46 4.74
C SER A 103 13.91 14.93 4.84
N GLN A 104 13.67 16.23 4.70
CA GLN A 104 12.34 16.82 4.80
C GLN A 104 11.44 16.37 3.64
N VAL A 105 11.94 16.43 2.40
CA VAL A 105 11.20 16.01 1.21
C VAL A 105 10.89 14.51 1.27
N LEU A 106 11.88 13.69 1.64
CA LEU A 106 11.73 12.25 1.82
C LEU A 106 10.64 11.92 2.83
N CYS A 107 10.76 12.43 4.06
CA CYS A 107 9.82 12.09 5.13
C CYS A 107 8.40 12.60 4.82
N ARG A 108 8.28 13.82 4.26
CA ARG A 108 6.99 14.40 3.88
C ARG A 108 6.30 13.59 2.80
N LYS A 109 7.02 13.23 1.72
CA LYS A 109 6.44 12.44 0.63
C LYS A 109 6.11 11.01 1.04
N LEU A 110 6.94 10.38 1.89
CA LEU A 110 6.61 9.06 2.43
C LEU A 110 5.29 9.08 3.21
N VAL A 111 5.04 10.11 4.03
CA VAL A 111 3.79 10.21 4.81
C VAL A 111 2.60 10.63 3.95
N ASN A 112 2.78 11.54 3.00
CA ASN A 112 1.66 12.10 2.23
C ASN A 112 1.26 11.24 1.03
N ASP A 113 2.23 10.61 0.38
CA ASP A 113 2.02 9.95 -0.90
C ASP A 113 1.87 8.43 -0.75
N PHE A 114 2.30 7.82 0.37
CA PHE A 114 2.23 6.36 0.54
C PHE A 114 1.22 5.98 1.61
N ASP A 115 0.30 5.11 1.23
CA ASP A 115 -0.78 4.68 2.11
C ASP A 115 -0.23 3.94 3.33
N ASN A 116 -0.87 4.17 4.48
CA ASN A 116 -0.53 3.55 5.77
C ASN A 116 0.88 3.87 6.30
N ILE A 117 1.53 4.93 5.82
CA ILE A 117 2.71 5.52 6.45
C ILE A 117 2.29 6.77 7.22
N ASP A 118 2.13 6.65 8.54
CA ASP A 118 1.74 7.78 9.40
C ASP A 118 2.95 8.62 9.84
N TYR A 119 4.11 7.98 9.97
CA TYR A 119 5.33 8.63 10.46
C TYR A 119 6.54 8.17 9.66
N ALA A 120 7.47 9.08 9.41
CA ALA A 120 8.75 8.80 8.77
C ALA A 120 9.88 9.58 9.46
N SER A 121 11.06 8.97 9.56
CA SER A 121 12.24 9.59 10.13
C SER A 121 13.50 9.09 9.43
N LEU A 122 14.35 10.02 8.99
CA LEU A 122 15.72 9.75 8.57
C LEU A 122 16.67 10.26 9.66
N ILE A 123 17.53 9.39 10.17
CA ILE A 123 18.52 9.71 11.19
C ILE A 123 19.91 9.43 10.64
N VAL A 124 20.80 10.43 10.72
CA VAL A 124 22.21 10.30 10.34
C VAL A 124 23.05 10.08 11.60
N PHE A 125 23.97 9.12 11.54
CA PHE A 125 24.90 8.80 12.62
C PHE A 125 26.21 9.56 12.43
N ALA A 126 26.35 10.66 13.13
CA ALA A 126 27.52 11.54 13.09
C ALA A 126 27.62 12.35 14.39
N ASP A 127 28.75 13.01 14.63
CA ASP A 127 28.83 13.99 15.71
C ASP A 127 27.92 15.20 15.37
N PRO A 128 26.88 15.51 16.17
CA PRO A 128 26.01 16.65 15.92
C PRO A 128 26.76 18.00 15.87
N LYS A 129 27.96 18.09 16.44
CA LYS A 129 28.80 19.30 16.35
C LYS A 129 29.42 19.50 14.97
N GLN A 130 29.61 18.43 14.20
CA GLN A 130 30.18 18.47 12.85
C GLN A 130 29.13 18.74 11.78
N ILE A 131 27.85 18.49 12.09
CA ILE A 131 26.71 18.76 11.22
C ILE A 131 25.91 19.91 11.83
N GLY A 132 26.25 21.15 11.44
CA GLY A 132 25.71 22.39 12.01
C GLY A 132 24.26 22.72 11.66
N SER A 133 23.37 21.72 11.58
CA SER A 133 22.02 21.89 11.05
C SER A 133 20.92 21.39 11.98
N SER A 134 19.99 22.27 12.35
CA SER A 134 18.96 21.96 13.36
C SER A 134 17.81 21.11 12.82
N GLN A 135 17.66 20.98 11.50
CA GLN A 135 16.50 20.31 10.89
C GLN A 135 16.79 18.87 10.47
N LEU A 136 18.06 18.47 10.37
CA LEU A 136 18.45 17.08 10.17
C LEU A 136 18.58 16.39 11.51
N LYS A 137 17.94 15.23 11.68
CA LYS A 137 18.09 14.44 12.91
C LYS A 137 19.44 13.73 12.88
N VAL A 138 20.39 14.27 13.64
CA VAL A 138 21.75 13.72 13.78
C VAL A 138 21.94 13.17 15.18
N VAL A 139 22.50 11.97 15.29
CA VAL A 139 22.79 11.32 16.57
C VAL A 139 24.19 10.74 16.54
N SER A 140 24.90 10.76 17.67
CA SER A 140 26.23 10.15 17.74
C SER A 140 26.16 8.63 17.47
N PRO A 141 27.17 8.05 16.81
CA PRO A 141 27.20 6.61 16.54
C PRO A 141 27.07 5.73 17.80
N GLU A 142 27.61 6.19 18.93
CA GLU A 142 27.54 5.47 20.21
C GLU A 142 26.10 5.37 20.71
N ARG A 143 25.38 6.49 20.69
CA ARG A 143 23.97 6.55 21.13
C ARG A 143 23.07 5.78 20.17
N ALA A 144 23.34 5.84 18.87
CA ALA A 144 22.63 5.03 17.88
C ALA A 144 22.86 3.53 18.12
N ARG A 145 24.09 3.11 18.43
CA ARG A 145 24.43 1.72 18.74
C ARG A 145 23.79 1.23 20.05
N GLU A 146 23.70 2.09 21.06
CA GLU A 146 23.04 1.77 22.33
C GLU A 146 21.54 1.46 22.12
N LYS A 147 20.85 2.30 21.33
CA LYS A 147 19.38 2.19 21.15
C LYS A 147 18.98 1.23 20.03
N LEU A 148 19.66 1.26 18.88
CA LEU A 148 19.28 0.52 17.67
C LEU A 148 20.25 -0.60 17.31
N GLY A 149 21.33 -0.79 18.06
CA GLY A 149 22.36 -1.77 17.71
C GLY A 149 21.80 -3.18 17.50
N ASN A 150 20.76 -3.57 18.25
CA ASN A 150 20.11 -4.86 18.07
C ASN A 150 19.44 -5.03 16.71
N LEU A 151 18.78 -3.97 16.23
CA LEU A 151 18.03 -3.96 14.97
C LEU A 151 18.96 -3.85 13.77
N LEU A 152 20.07 -3.11 13.90
CA LEU A 152 21.00 -2.83 12.81
C LEU A 152 22.11 -3.89 12.64
N ARG A 153 22.25 -4.84 13.58
CA ARG A 153 23.28 -5.89 13.59
C ARG A 153 23.35 -6.71 12.29
N SER A 154 22.19 -7.07 11.73
CA SER A 154 22.10 -7.90 10.52
C SER A 154 22.47 -7.13 9.25
N GLY A 155 22.48 -5.79 9.30
CA GLY A 155 22.59 -4.93 8.13
C GLY A 155 21.41 -5.04 7.16
N LYS A 156 20.32 -5.70 7.56
CA LYS A 156 19.09 -5.86 6.77
C LYS A 156 17.95 -5.04 7.38
N GLY A 157 16.91 -4.83 6.57
CA GLY A 157 15.67 -4.25 7.04
C GLY A 157 15.01 -5.05 8.16
N VAL A 158 14.29 -4.36 9.04
CA VAL A 158 13.50 -4.96 10.11
C VAL A 158 12.07 -4.41 10.04
N CYS A 159 11.07 -5.31 10.04
CA CYS A 159 9.65 -4.96 10.10
C CYS A 159 9.00 -5.62 11.31
N GLY A 160 8.19 -4.86 12.04
CA GLY A 160 7.37 -5.39 13.12
C GLY A 160 7.01 -4.36 14.18
N VAL A 161 6.71 -4.87 15.38
CA VAL A 161 6.51 -4.06 16.57
C VAL A 161 7.86 -3.85 17.25
N LEU A 162 8.29 -2.60 17.33
CA LEU A 162 9.53 -2.20 17.97
C LEU A 162 9.30 -1.94 19.47
N ARG A 163 10.39 -1.95 20.25
CA ARG A 163 10.34 -1.64 21.68
C ARG A 163 10.04 -0.16 21.91
N ALA A 164 9.47 0.17 23.07
CA ALA A 164 9.08 1.55 23.38
C ALA A 164 10.26 2.54 23.34
N ASP A 165 11.44 2.13 23.82
CA ASP A 165 12.66 2.93 23.76
C ASP A 165 13.19 3.14 22.33
N GLU A 166 13.10 2.11 21.49
CA GLU A 166 13.41 2.19 20.05
C GLU A 166 12.43 3.14 19.34
N LEU A 167 11.13 3.04 19.61
CA LEU A 167 10.11 3.92 19.04
C LEU A 167 10.30 5.38 19.49
N SER A 168 10.56 5.63 20.78
CA SER A 168 10.85 6.97 21.28
C SER A 168 12.11 7.55 20.64
N PHE A 169 13.14 6.72 20.42
CA PHE A 169 14.34 7.15 19.72
C PHE A 169 14.06 7.54 18.26
N LEU A 170 13.26 6.76 17.55
CA LEU A 170 12.96 6.97 16.12
C LEU A 170 11.95 8.09 15.89
N PHE A 171 10.84 8.11 16.61
CA PHE A 171 9.67 8.94 16.33
C PHE A 171 9.35 9.97 17.43
N GLY A 172 10.11 10.03 18.52
CA GLY A 172 9.95 11.03 19.57
C GLY A 172 8.57 10.96 20.24
N GLU A 173 7.87 12.09 20.29
CA GLU A 173 6.54 12.21 20.90
C GLU A 173 5.47 11.33 20.21
N HIS A 174 5.69 10.95 18.96
CA HIS A 174 4.76 10.09 18.23
C HIS A 174 4.87 8.61 18.60
N ALA A 175 5.88 8.21 19.37
CA ALA A 175 6.14 6.81 19.72
C ALA A 175 4.91 6.09 20.32
N GLY A 176 4.11 6.78 21.14
CA GLY A 176 2.91 6.21 21.75
C GLY A 176 1.76 5.91 20.78
N HIS A 177 1.83 6.41 19.55
CA HIS A 177 0.81 6.21 18.50
C HIS A 177 1.24 5.20 17.43
N VAL A 178 2.46 4.68 17.51
CA VAL A 178 2.98 3.73 16.52
C VAL A 178 2.52 2.31 16.85
N GLY A 179 1.79 1.69 15.92
CA GLY A 179 1.35 0.29 16.02
C GLY A 179 2.35 -0.69 15.42
N SER A 180 2.95 -0.32 14.28
CA SER A 180 4.01 -1.11 13.62
C SER A 180 5.00 -0.20 12.89
N ALA A 181 6.24 -0.68 12.70
CA ALA A 181 7.29 0.07 12.03
C ALA A 181 8.17 -0.81 11.14
N ALA A 182 8.76 -0.17 10.13
CA ALA A 182 9.81 -0.72 9.30
C ALA A 182 11.06 0.15 9.38
N LEU A 183 12.21 -0.49 9.47
CA LEU A 183 13.50 0.12 9.69
C LEU A 183 14.49 -0.37 8.63
N MET A 184 15.20 0.55 7.98
CA MET A 184 16.24 0.24 7.01
C MET A 184 17.55 0.96 7.31
N PRO A 185 18.69 0.24 7.41
CA PRO A 185 19.99 0.87 7.56
C PRO A 185 20.36 1.68 6.30
N VAL A 186 20.83 2.90 6.49
CA VAL A 186 21.42 3.75 5.44
C VAL A 186 22.93 3.67 5.57
N ARG A 187 23.62 3.42 4.45
CA ARG A 187 25.08 3.27 4.37
C ARG A 187 25.57 3.98 3.11
N ALA A 188 25.78 5.28 3.24
CA ALA A 188 26.09 6.16 2.13
C ALA A 188 27.58 6.54 2.15
N GLY A 189 28.43 5.64 1.63
CA GLY A 189 29.88 5.80 1.75
C GLY A 189 30.33 5.67 3.21
N ASN A 190 30.84 6.75 3.80
CA ASN A 190 31.24 6.82 5.21
C ASN A 190 30.13 7.35 6.13
N ILE A 191 28.93 7.60 5.59
CA ILE A 191 27.78 8.09 6.35
C ILE A 191 26.91 6.89 6.70
N ASP A 192 26.81 6.60 8.01
CA ASP A 192 25.85 5.64 8.53
C ASP A 192 24.57 6.34 8.97
N GLY A 193 23.45 5.63 8.93
CA GLY A 193 22.17 6.15 9.38
C GLY A 193 21.07 5.11 9.34
N VAL A 194 19.85 5.58 9.51
CA VAL A 194 18.66 4.74 9.45
C VAL A 194 17.47 5.51 8.90
N LEU A 195 16.74 4.87 7.99
CA LEU A 195 15.41 5.29 7.57
C LEU A 195 14.38 4.45 8.34
N ALA A 196 13.43 5.12 8.98
CA ALA A 196 12.34 4.50 9.70
C ALA A 196 11.00 5.01 9.16
N VAL A 197 10.06 4.10 8.97
CA VAL A 197 8.65 4.43 8.68
C VAL A 197 7.75 3.68 9.65
N ALA A 198 6.62 4.26 9.99
CA ALA A 198 5.69 3.69 10.95
C ALA A 198 4.24 3.94 10.57
N SER A 199 3.38 3.01 11.01
CA SER A 199 1.93 3.06 10.87
C SER A 199 1.29 3.00 12.24
N LYS A 200 0.16 3.68 12.41
CA LYS A 200 -0.73 3.48 13.57
C LYS A 200 -1.35 2.08 13.56
N ASN A 201 -1.46 1.45 12.39
CA ASN A 201 -1.98 0.10 12.26
C ASN A 201 -0.91 -0.94 12.66
N PRO A 202 -1.14 -1.75 13.70
CA PRO A 202 -0.18 -2.79 14.13
C PRO A 202 -0.03 -3.94 13.12
N ALA A 203 -0.98 -4.08 12.19
CA ALA A 203 -0.97 -5.13 11.18
C ALA A 203 -0.34 -4.71 9.84
N HIS A 204 0.13 -3.46 9.71
CA HIS A 204 0.68 -2.96 8.45
C HIS A 204 2.10 -3.48 8.19
N PHE A 205 3.08 -3.09 9.01
CA PHE A 205 4.47 -3.51 8.86
C PHE A 205 4.73 -4.85 9.56
N LYS A 206 4.19 -5.93 8.98
CA LYS A 206 4.47 -7.31 9.44
C LYS A 206 5.83 -7.79 8.94
N SER A 207 6.44 -8.73 9.64
CA SER A 207 7.71 -9.36 9.20
C SER A 207 7.58 -10.15 7.89
N SER A 208 6.35 -10.45 7.44
CA SER A 208 6.04 -11.03 6.13
C SER A 208 5.95 -9.99 5.00
N MET A 209 5.86 -8.70 5.31
CA MET A 209 5.86 -7.64 4.30
C MET A 209 7.28 -7.47 3.76
N GLY A 210 7.43 -7.51 2.44
CA GLY A 210 8.69 -7.26 1.79
C GLY A 210 9.18 -5.83 2.04
N THR A 211 10.47 -5.68 2.31
CA THR A 211 11.14 -4.37 2.47
C THR A 211 11.62 -3.77 1.15
N MET A 212 11.36 -4.43 0.02
CA MET A 212 11.90 -4.07 -1.30
C MET A 212 11.70 -2.59 -1.67
N PHE A 213 10.53 -2.02 -1.38
CA PHE A 213 10.30 -0.61 -1.65
C PHE A 213 11.23 0.29 -0.85
N LEU A 214 11.34 0.07 0.47
CA LEU A 214 12.23 0.86 1.34
C LEU A 214 13.71 0.61 1.01
N GLU A 215 14.08 -0.61 0.64
CA GLU A 215 15.41 -0.95 0.14
C GLU A 215 15.78 -0.09 -1.07
N TYR A 216 14.89 -0.01 -2.05
CA TYR A 216 15.11 0.81 -3.24
C TYR A 216 15.25 2.31 -2.91
N ILE A 217 14.41 2.84 -2.03
CA ILE A 217 14.54 4.24 -1.59
C ILE A 217 15.87 4.47 -0.86
N VAL A 218 16.31 3.53 -0.02
CA VAL A 218 17.60 3.61 0.67
C VAL A 218 18.77 3.55 -0.30
N GLU A 219 18.69 2.75 -1.37
CA GLU A 219 19.72 2.75 -2.42
C GLU A 219 19.87 4.12 -3.08
N VAL A 220 18.76 4.82 -3.34
CA VAL A 220 18.77 6.19 -3.86
C VAL A 220 19.36 7.15 -2.83
N ILE A 221 18.94 7.08 -1.57
CA ILE A 221 19.49 7.89 -0.48
C ILE A 221 21.01 7.68 -0.37
N ASN A 222 21.49 6.44 -0.47
CA ASN A 222 22.91 6.12 -0.40
C ASN A 222 23.75 6.81 -1.49
N ARG A 223 23.14 7.19 -2.62
CA ARG A 223 23.79 7.92 -3.71
C ARG A 223 23.66 9.45 -3.60
N CYS A 224 22.55 9.92 -3.01
CA CYS A 224 22.25 11.35 -2.93
C CYS A 224 22.78 12.00 -1.64
N LEU A 225 22.74 11.29 -0.50
CA LEU A 225 23.13 11.82 0.80
C LEU A 225 24.60 12.30 0.84
N PRO A 226 25.60 11.59 0.29
CA PRO A 226 26.99 12.06 0.34
C PRO A 226 27.24 13.35 -0.47
N LYS A 227 26.40 13.63 -1.48
CA LYS A 227 26.52 14.83 -2.32
C LYS A 227 25.90 16.06 -1.66
N THR A 228 24.89 15.83 -0.82
CA THR A 228 24.09 16.87 -0.18
C THR A 228 24.58 17.19 1.23
N LEU A 229 25.28 16.25 1.87
CA LEU A 229 25.84 16.41 3.20
C LEU A 229 27.24 17.02 3.11
N ARG A 230 27.38 18.29 3.53
CA ARG A 230 28.67 18.94 3.70
C ARG A 230 29.14 18.74 5.13
N VAL A 231 30.17 17.91 5.32
CA VAL A 231 30.85 17.80 6.61
C VAL A 231 31.68 19.07 6.79
N ILE A 232 31.45 19.80 7.88
CA ILE A 232 32.30 20.92 8.26
C ILE A 232 33.57 20.29 8.84
N GLY A 233 34.67 20.40 8.10
CA GLY A 233 36.01 19.98 8.54
C GLY A 233 36.62 20.91 9.57
#